data_AF-A0A6F8YLD4-F1
#
_entry.id   AF-A0A6F8YLD4-F1
#
_cell.length_a   1.000
_cell.length_b   1.000
_cell.length_c   1.000
_cell.angle_alpha   90.00
_cell.angle_beta   90.00
_cell.angle_gamma   90.00
#
_symmetry.space_group_name_H-M   'P 1'
#
loop_
_entity.id
_entity.type
_entity.pdbx_description
1 polymer ?
#
loop_
_entity_poly.entity_id
_entity_poly.type
_entity_poly.pdbx_seq_one_letter_code
_entity_poly.pdbx_strand_id
1 'polypeptide(L)'
;MSARRKVYVEGARPDVRVPFAEVDLTGGEPPVRLYDTSGPGSDPSVGLPPLRGPWIAERGDVAPVRGAGTPLGGSRPTQLAYARAGTVTPEMEFVAIREGVDPALVRDEIAAGRAVLPANVNHPESEPMIIGRRFLVKVNANIGTSAVTSSIAEEVEKLTWATRWGADTVMDLSTGKRIHETREAIVRNSAVPIGTVPIYQALEKVGGDPVKLSWEVFRDTVVEQCEQGVDYMTVHAGVLMRYVPLAVERVTGIVSRGGSIMAAWCLAHHEENFLYTNFAELCAILSRFDVTFSLGDGLRPGSIADANDEAQFAELRTLGELTTVAWEHDVQVMIEGPGHVPMHKIKENVDLQQEVCHEAPFYTLGPLTTDIAPAYDHITSAIGAAMIGMYGTAMLCYVTPKEHLGLPDRDDVKAGVIAYKIAAHAADLAKGHPGAQAWDDALSKARFEFRWEDQFNLALDPETARAYHDQTLPAEPAKTAHFCSMCGPKFCSMKITQELKAYAEKGMKEKSEEFVEAGGRVYLPLA
;
A
#
# COMPACT_ATOMS: atom_id res chain seq x y z
N MET A 1 -0.76 23.41 -14.93
CA MET A 1 -0.86 23.45 -13.45
C MET A 1 -1.35 22.09 -12.99
N SER A 2 -0.91 21.58 -11.84
CA SER A 2 -1.45 20.33 -11.29
C SER A 2 -2.95 20.47 -11.14
N ALA A 3 -3.70 19.52 -11.70
CA ALA A 3 -5.15 19.42 -11.59
C ALA A 3 -5.64 19.26 -10.15
N ARG A 4 -4.73 18.87 -9.24
CA ARG A 4 -4.99 18.60 -7.83
C ARG A 4 -4.19 19.55 -6.97
N ARG A 5 -4.82 20.11 -5.94
CA ARG A 5 -4.19 21.01 -4.96
C ARG A 5 -3.94 20.26 -3.65
N LYS A 6 -2.70 20.33 -3.14
CA LYS A 6 -2.36 19.83 -1.81
C LYS A 6 -3.11 20.65 -0.76
N VAL A 7 -3.82 19.98 0.15
CA VAL A 7 -4.50 20.59 1.30
C VAL A 7 -4.13 19.83 2.56
N TYR A 8 -4.31 20.48 3.71
CA TYR A 8 -4.05 19.88 5.02
C TYR A 8 -5.28 20.05 5.91
N VAL A 9 -5.62 18.99 6.64
CA VAL A 9 -6.59 19.04 7.73
C VAL A 9 -5.80 19.09 9.04
N GLU A 10 -6.06 20.13 9.84
CA GLU A 10 -5.45 20.28 11.17
C GLU A 10 -6.14 19.35 12.17
N GLY A 11 -5.37 18.65 13.00
CA GLY A 11 -5.86 17.83 14.11
C GLY A 11 -6.15 18.65 15.37
N ALA A 12 -6.26 17.98 16.52
CA ALA A 12 -6.42 18.63 17.82
C ALA A 12 -5.19 19.48 18.22
N ARG A 13 -4.04 19.22 17.59
CA ARG A 13 -2.81 20.00 17.74
C ARG A 13 -2.43 20.70 16.44
N PRO A 14 -1.89 21.94 16.49
CA PRO A 14 -1.51 22.69 15.28
C PRO A 14 -0.37 22.05 14.47
N ASP A 15 0.44 21.20 15.08
CA ASP A 15 1.53 20.47 14.43
C ASP A 15 1.07 19.17 13.74
N VAL A 16 -0.14 18.70 14.03
CA VAL A 16 -0.78 17.57 13.31
C VAL A 16 -1.52 18.13 12.09
N ARG A 17 -0.87 18.03 10.92
CA ARG A 17 -1.44 18.50 9.64
C ARG A 17 -1.49 17.36 8.63
N VAL A 18 -2.69 16.83 8.38
CA VAL A 18 -2.90 15.61 7.61
C VAL A 18 -3.12 15.95 6.14
N PRO A 19 -2.29 15.42 5.21
CA PRO A 19 -2.29 15.80 3.81
C PRO A 19 -3.37 15.10 3.00
N PHE A 20 -3.96 15.84 2.06
CA PHE A 20 -4.86 15.34 1.03
C PHE A 20 -4.64 16.08 -0.29
N ALA A 21 -5.16 15.51 -1.37
CA ALA A 21 -5.28 16.16 -2.66
C ALA A 21 -6.73 16.56 -2.90
N GLU A 22 -7.00 17.86 -3.08
CA GLU A 22 -8.34 18.38 -3.36
C GLU A 22 -8.49 18.66 -4.86
N VAL A 23 -9.60 18.21 -5.43
CA VAL A 23 -9.98 18.42 -6.84
C VAL A 23 -11.16 19.38 -6.86
N ASP A 24 -10.91 20.63 -7.26
CA ASP A 24 -11.95 21.63 -7.45
C ASP A 24 -12.79 21.25 -8.68
N LEU A 25 -14.11 21.15 -8.52
CA LEU A 25 -15.05 20.77 -9.57
C LEU A 25 -15.82 21.98 -10.10
N THR A 26 -16.14 21.96 -11.38
CA THR A 26 -17.04 22.95 -12.00
C THR A 26 -18.52 22.60 -11.75
N GLY A 27 -19.44 23.48 -12.16
CA GLY A 27 -20.89 23.22 -12.07
C GLY A 27 -21.52 23.41 -10.70
N GLY A 28 -20.79 23.96 -9.73
CA GLY A 28 -21.28 24.16 -8.35
C GLY A 28 -21.18 22.91 -7.47
N GLU A 29 -20.52 21.86 -7.95
CA GLU A 29 -20.22 20.67 -7.15
C GLU A 29 -19.18 20.99 -6.07
N PRO A 30 -19.29 20.37 -4.87
CA PRO A 30 -18.25 20.50 -3.87
C PRO A 30 -16.94 19.85 -4.37
N PRO A 31 -15.77 20.32 -3.89
CA PRO A 31 -14.51 19.71 -4.25
C PRO A 31 -14.43 18.28 -3.71
N VAL A 32 -13.71 17.41 -4.44
CA VAL A 32 -13.46 16.02 -4.01
C VAL A 32 -12.10 15.96 -3.33
N ARG A 33 -12.08 15.45 -2.10
CA ARG A 33 -10.85 15.21 -1.35
C ARG A 33 -10.39 13.77 -1.54
N LEU A 34 -9.16 13.60 -1.99
CA LEU A 34 -8.53 12.32 -2.27
C LEU A 34 -7.37 12.08 -1.29
N TYR A 35 -7.17 10.82 -0.93
CA TYR A 35 -5.99 10.39 -0.18
C TYR A 35 -4.73 10.73 -0.98
N ASP A 36 -3.70 11.27 -0.32
CA ASP A 36 -2.48 11.73 -0.98
C ASP A 36 -1.23 11.27 -0.23
N THR A 37 -0.39 10.54 -0.93
CA THR A 37 0.87 9.94 -0.46
C THR A 37 2.10 10.66 -1.00
N SER A 38 1.93 11.69 -1.85
CA SER A 38 3.04 12.35 -2.55
C SER A 38 4.03 13.11 -1.66
N GLY A 39 3.70 13.28 -0.37
CA GLY A 39 4.50 14.08 0.56
C GLY A 39 4.55 15.57 0.20
N PRO A 40 5.38 16.36 0.90
CA PRO A 40 5.53 17.79 0.67
C PRO A 40 6.48 18.13 -0.50
N GLY A 41 7.06 17.12 -1.17
CA GLY A 41 8.16 17.27 -2.12
C GLY A 41 9.50 17.45 -1.40
N SER A 42 10.58 16.87 -1.96
CA SER A 42 11.91 16.90 -1.34
C SER A 42 12.96 17.49 -2.29
N ASP A 43 13.94 18.21 -1.73
CA ASP A 43 15.25 18.39 -2.36
C ASP A 43 16.12 17.19 -1.95
N PRO A 44 16.51 16.30 -2.89
CA PRO A 44 17.28 15.09 -2.59
C PRO A 44 18.56 15.32 -1.79
N SER A 45 19.15 16.53 -1.88
CA SER A 45 20.38 16.89 -1.19
C SER A 45 20.18 17.37 0.25
N VAL A 46 18.96 17.78 0.60
CA VAL A 46 18.61 18.33 1.92
C VAL A 46 17.79 17.32 2.74
N GLY A 47 16.90 16.56 2.09
CA GLY A 47 15.92 15.71 2.76
C GLY A 47 14.66 16.46 3.19
N LEU A 48 13.71 15.71 3.74
CA LEU A 48 12.43 16.21 4.23
C LEU A 48 12.55 16.76 5.66
N PRO A 49 11.69 17.72 6.04
CA PRO A 49 11.63 18.17 7.42
C PRO A 49 11.15 17.05 8.35
N PRO A 50 11.72 16.91 9.56
CA PRO A 50 11.36 15.85 10.52
C PRO A 50 10.03 16.16 11.22
N LEU A 51 8.91 16.01 10.52
CA LEU A 51 7.54 16.28 10.97
C LEU A 51 7.24 15.74 12.37
N ARG A 52 7.55 14.47 12.63
CA ARG A 52 7.23 13.76 13.87
C ARG A 52 8.24 14.00 14.99
N GLY A 53 9.34 14.71 14.71
CA GLY A 53 10.42 14.96 15.67
C GLY A 53 9.93 15.51 17.03
N PRO A 54 9.08 16.55 17.05
CA PRO A 54 8.49 17.06 18.29
C PRO A 54 7.63 16.03 19.03
N TRP A 55 6.84 15.21 18.33
CA TRP A 55 5.96 14.20 18.92
C TRP A 55 6.76 13.11 19.61
N ILE A 56 7.82 12.65 18.95
CA ILE A 56 8.74 11.64 19.46
C ILE A 56 9.46 12.17 20.71
N ALA A 57 9.96 13.40 20.68
CA ALA A 57 10.65 14.00 21.83
C ALA A 57 9.73 14.23 23.04
N GLU A 58 8.47 14.61 22.82
CA GLU A 58 7.50 14.92 23.89
C GLU A 58 7.11 13.67 24.71
N ARG A 59 7.14 12.48 24.11
CA ARG A 59 6.84 11.22 24.81
C ARG A 59 7.79 10.90 25.95
N GLY A 60 9.03 11.41 25.91
CA GLY A 60 10.02 11.20 26.97
C GLY A 60 10.46 9.73 27.15
N ASP A 61 10.23 8.90 26.14
CA ASP A 61 10.51 7.47 26.09
C ASP A 61 11.78 7.14 25.29
N VAL A 62 12.29 8.10 24.52
CA VAL A 62 13.54 8.00 23.74
C VAL A 62 14.50 9.16 24.08
N ALA A 63 15.78 8.84 24.20
CA ALA A 63 16.86 9.80 24.38
C ALA A 63 17.29 10.37 23.02
N PRO A 64 17.51 11.69 22.91
CA PRO A 64 18.10 12.28 21.72
C PRO A 64 19.59 11.89 21.65
N VAL A 65 19.95 10.90 20.85
CA VAL A 65 21.33 10.68 20.41
C VAL A 65 21.45 11.19 18.98
N ARG A 66 22.60 11.76 18.62
CA ARG A 66 22.84 12.31 17.27
C ARG A 66 22.54 11.23 16.23
N GLY A 67 21.45 11.41 15.47
CA GLY A 67 21.05 10.51 14.39
C GLY A 67 20.29 9.25 14.82
N ALA A 68 20.00 9.04 16.11
CA ALA A 68 19.17 7.92 16.57
C ALA A 68 18.49 8.21 17.92
N GLY A 69 17.21 7.92 18.04
CA GLY A 69 16.50 7.75 19.31
C GLY A 69 16.97 6.45 19.97
N THR A 70 17.54 6.55 21.17
CA THR A 70 17.83 5.38 22.00
C THR A 70 16.78 5.28 23.11
N PRO A 71 16.05 4.18 23.28
CA PRO A 71 15.07 4.06 24.36
C PRO A 71 15.62 4.37 25.74
N LEU A 72 14.84 5.11 26.53
CA LEU A 72 15.15 5.41 27.93
C LEU A 72 14.68 4.25 28.82
N GLY A 73 15.60 3.65 29.57
CA GLY A 73 15.26 2.75 30.67
C GLY A 73 14.52 1.46 30.29
N GLY A 74 14.81 0.88 29.12
CA GLY A 74 14.14 -0.34 28.65
C GLY A 74 12.70 -0.13 28.17
N SER A 75 12.33 1.12 27.87
CA SER A 75 11.05 1.46 27.22
C SER A 75 10.90 0.75 25.88
N ARG A 76 9.64 0.46 25.52
CA ARG A 76 9.22 -0.07 24.22
C ARG A 76 8.34 1.01 23.55
N PRO A 77 8.92 1.96 22.81
CA PRO A 77 8.20 3.11 22.25
C PRO A 77 7.27 2.73 21.07
N THR A 78 6.63 1.57 21.11
CA THR A 78 5.87 1.04 19.96
C THR A 78 4.41 1.49 19.97
N GLN A 79 3.81 1.68 18.80
CA GLN A 79 2.37 1.99 18.73
C GLN A 79 1.52 0.89 19.38
N LEU A 80 1.95 -0.38 19.31
CA LEU A 80 1.26 -1.50 19.96
C LEU A 80 1.29 -1.36 21.49
N ALA A 81 2.44 -1.03 22.08
CA ALA A 81 2.55 -0.80 23.51
C ALA A 81 1.66 0.38 23.96
N TYR A 82 1.69 1.49 23.20
CA TYR A 82 0.84 2.65 23.46
C TYR A 82 -0.66 2.33 23.40
N ALA A 83 -1.06 1.60 22.36
CA ALA A 83 -2.45 1.23 22.14
C ALA A 83 -2.99 0.35 23.27
N ARG A 84 -2.20 -0.66 23.70
CA ARG A 84 -2.53 -1.55 24.82
C ARG A 84 -2.58 -0.83 26.16
N ALA A 85 -1.79 0.23 26.33
CA ALA A 85 -1.85 1.10 27.50
C ALA A 85 -3.07 2.06 27.47
N GLY A 86 -3.88 2.04 26.40
CA GLY A 86 -5.05 2.90 26.23
C GLY A 86 -4.74 4.29 25.68
N THR A 87 -3.50 4.55 25.29
CA THR A 87 -3.02 5.85 24.81
C THR A 87 -3.30 6.03 23.32
N VAL A 88 -3.83 7.20 22.94
CA VAL A 88 -3.89 7.66 21.55
C VAL A 88 -2.69 8.57 21.31
N THR A 89 -1.78 8.14 20.42
CA THR A 89 -0.59 8.93 20.04
C THR A 89 -0.95 9.97 18.96
N PRO A 90 -0.12 11.00 18.74
CA PRO A 90 -0.27 11.90 17.58
C PRO A 90 -0.30 11.15 16.24
N GLU A 91 0.46 10.06 16.10
CA GLU A 91 0.41 9.19 14.93
C GLU A 91 -0.97 8.52 14.76
N MET A 92 -1.57 8.02 15.84
CA MET A 92 -2.91 7.42 15.80
C MET A 92 -3.98 8.46 15.43
N GLU A 93 -3.90 9.68 15.95
CA GLU A 93 -4.77 10.78 15.54
C GLU A 93 -4.58 11.14 14.06
N PHE A 94 -3.33 11.24 13.61
CA PHE A 94 -3.00 11.58 12.23
C PHE A 94 -3.66 10.61 11.25
N VAL A 95 -3.52 9.30 11.47
CA VAL A 95 -4.11 8.28 10.59
C VAL A 95 -5.63 8.21 10.72
N ALA A 96 -6.20 8.50 11.90
CA ALA A 96 -7.64 8.56 12.08
C ALA A 96 -8.28 9.65 11.21
N ILE A 97 -7.70 10.85 11.18
CA ILE A 97 -8.13 11.94 10.29
C ILE A 97 -7.92 11.53 8.82
N ARG A 98 -6.79 10.89 8.50
CA ARG A 98 -6.44 10.48 7.13
C ARG A 98 -7.42 9.46 6.55
N GLU A 99 -7.93 8.56 7.40
CA GLU A 99 -8.92 7.53 7.05
C GLU A 99 -10.37 7.97 7.27
N GLY A 100 -10.60 9.13 7.91
CA GLY A 100 -11.95 9.64 8.22
C GLY A 100 -12.68 8.84 9.31
N VAL A 101 -11.94 8.35 10.31
CA VAL A 101 -12.46 7.49 11.40
C VAL A 101 -12.12 8.05 12.78
N ASP A 102 -12.69 7.45 13.82
CA ASP A 102 -12.41 7.82 15.22
C ASP A 102 -11.00 7.33 15.66
N PRO A 103 -10.20 8.15 16.35
CA PRO A 103 -8.90 7.73 16.88
C PRO A 103 -8.95 6.51 17.84
N ALA A 104 -10.08 6.30 18.54
CA ALA A 104 -10.28 5.12 19.36
C ALA A 104 -10.34 3.84 18.53
N LEU A 105 -10.94 3.88 17.32
CA LEU A 105 -10.95 2.73 16.40
C LEU A 105 -9.52 2.37 16.00
N VAL A 106 -8.71 3.37 15.65
CA VAL A 106 -7.29 3.18 15.30
C VAL A 106 -6.53 2.52 16.45
N ARG A 107 -6.65 3.07 17.67
CA ARG A 107 -6.03 2.51 18.86
C ARG A 107 -6.48 1.07 19.09
N ASP A 108 -7.78 0.79 19.02
CA ASP A 108 -8.34 -0.53 19.35
C ASP A 108 -7.91 -1.60 18.33
N GLU A 109 -7.84 -1.26 17.05
CA GLU A 109 -7.35 -2.17 16.01
C GLU A 109 -5.85 -2.43 16.15
N ILE A 110 -5.04 -1.42 16.52
CA ILE A 110 -3.62 -1.62 16.84
C ILE A 110 -3.46 -2.47 18.10
N ALA A 111 -4.19 -2.18 19.18
CA ALA A 111 -4.10 -2.92 20.44
C ALA A 111 -4.45 -4.41 20.28
N ALA A 112 -5.42 -4.71 19.40
CA ALA A 112 -5.81 -6.06 19.02
C ALA A 112 -4.85 -6.74 18.04
N GLY A 113 -3.84 -6.02 17.51
CA GLY A 113 -2.91 -6.53 16.51
C GLY A 113 -3.50 -6.68 15.10
N ARG A 114 -4.70 -6.16 14.85
CA ARG A 114 -5.40 -6.20 13.55
C ARG A 114 -5.06 -5.04 12.62
N ALA A 115 -4.29 -4.08 13.12
CA ALA A 115 -3.70 -3.01 12.36
C ALA A 115 -2.29 -2.71 12.84
N VAL A 116 -1.45 -2.23 11.94
CA VAL A 116 -0.11 -1.72 12.23
C VAL A 116 0.05 -0.30 11.69
N LEU A 117 0.93 0.44 12.34
CA LEU A 117 1.31 1.81 12.00
C LEU A 117 2.86 1.83 11.99
N PRO A 118 3.49 1.46 10.87
CA PRO A 118 4.95 1.42 10.75
C PRO A 118 5.52 2.83 10.84
N ALA A 119 6.24 3.11 11.92
CA ALA A 119 6.56 4.48 12.30
C ALA A 119 7.80 4.53 13.19
N ASN A 120 8.93 4.08 12.65
CA ASN A 120 10.18 4.03 13.41
C ASN A 120 10.49 5.42 14.00
N VAL A 121 10.94 5.44 15.25
CA VAL A 121 11.32 6.67 15.97
C VAL A 121 12.47 7.44 15.28
N ASN A 122 13.22 6.77 14.42
CA ASN A 122 14.30 7.34 13.61
C ASN A 122 13.88 7.75 12.20
N HIS A 123 12.58 7.69 11.88
CA HIS A 123 12.03 8.20 10.63
C HIS A 123 11.05 9.35 10.88
N PRO A 124 11.51 10.47 11.46
CA PRO A 124 10.63 11.58 11.80
C PRO A 124 10.05 12.29 10.56
N GLU A 125 10.60 12.07 9.37
CA GLU A 125 10.13 12.64 8.10
C GLU A 125 8.80 12.02 7.61
N SER A 126 8.47 10.81 8.08
CA SER A 126 7.28 10.07 7.66
C SER A 126 5.97 10.79 8.04
N GLU A 127 5.02 10.82 7.10
CA GLU A 127 3.62 11.15 7.31
C GLU A 127 2.87 9.84 7.68
N PRO A 128 2.41 9.65 8.93
CA PRO A 128 1.87 8.38 9.39
C PRO A 128 0.75 7.81 8.51
N MET A 129 0.71 6.49 8.40
CA MET A 129 -0.33 5.72 7.72
C MET A 129 -0.62 4.42 8.47
N ILE A 130 -1.82 3.87 8.28
CA ILE A 130 -2.27 2.64 8.96
C ILE A 130 -2.56 1.53 7.95
N ILE A 131 -2.15 0.32 8.31
CA ILE A 131 -2.35 -0.90 7.52
C ILE A 131 -3.21 -1.84 8.35
N GLY A 132 -4.43 -2.11 7.88
CA GLY A 132 -5.33 -3.06 8.51
C GLY A 132 -6.62 -3.24 7.69
N ARG A 133 -7.29 -4.37 7.90
CA ARG A 133 -8.48 -4.76 7.11
C ARG A 133 -9.65 -3.78 7.19
N ARG A 134 -9.76 -3.05 8.31
CA ARG A 134 -10.82 -2.06 8.60
C ARG A 134 -10.61 -0.71 7.91
N PHE A 135 -9.45 -0.48 7.32
CA PHE A 135 -9.05 0.78 6.69
C PHE A 135 -9.02 0.64 5.16
N LEU A 136 -8.69 1.73 4.45
CA LEU A 136 -8.45 1.69 3.01
C LEU A 136 -7.34 0.69 2.68
N VAL A 137 -7.47 -0.05 1.58
CA VAL A 137 -6.42 -0.98 1.14
C VAL A 137 -5.19 -0.19 0.70
N LYS A 138 -4.02 -0.55 1.24
CA LYS A 138 -2.74 0.14 0.98
C LYS A 138 -1.95 -0.56 -0.13
N VAL A 139 -1.09 0.19 -0.82
CA VAL A 139 -0.24 -0.32 -1.90
C VAL A 139 1.23 -0.05 -1.59
N ASN A 140 2.06 -1.08 -1.70
CA ASN A 140 3.51 -0.94 -1.64
C ASN A 140 4.12 -0.91 -3.05
N ALA A 141 5.15 -0.07 -3.25
CA ALA A 141 6.01 -0.12 -4.43
C ALA A 141 7.44 -0.57 -4.05
N ASN A 142 8.03 -1.44 -4.86
CA ASN A 142 9.42 -1.85 -4.67
C ASN A 142 10.35 -0.98 -5.53
N ILE A 143 11.38 -0.44 -4.91
CA ILE A 143 12.50 0.22 -5.59
C ILE A 143 13.80 -0.45 -5.17
N GLY A 144 14.92 0.05 -5.66
CA GLY A 144 16.23 -0.43 -5.25
C GLY A 144 17.20 -0.54 -6.42
N THR A 145 18.48 -0.41 -6.05
CA THR A 145 19.61 -0.64 -6.95
C THR A 145 19.84 -2.12 -7.24
N SER A 146 20.57 -2.40 -8.33
CA SER A 146 21.09 -3.73 -8.61
C SER A 146 22.60 -3.69 -8.77
N ALA A 147 23.25 -4.85 -8.77
CA ALA A 147 24.69 -4.96 -9.06
C ALA A 147 25.09 -4.44 -10.46
N VAL A 148 24.12 -4.23 -11.36
CA VAL A 148 24.35 -3.92 -12.77
C VAL A 148 24.02 -2.45 -13.12
N THR A 149 23.10 -1.82 -12.38
CA THR A 149 22.55 -0.49 -12.71
C THR A 149 22.05 0.28 -11.48
N SER A 150 21.90 1.59 -11.66
CA SER A 150 21.29 2.60 -10.78
C SER A 150 22.25 3.46 -9.92
N SER A 151 21.83 4.70 -9.71
CA SER A 151 22.46 5.69 -8.84
C SER A 151 21.53 6.11 -7.70
N ILE A 152 22.08 6.68 -6.62
CA ILE A 152 21.28 7.17 -5.48
C ILE A 152 20.20 8.17 -5.94
N ALA A 153 20.54 9.07 -6.87
CA ALA A 153 19.59 10.06 -7.37
C ALA A 153 18.42 9.42 -8.13
N GLU A 154 18.69 8.36 -8.91
CA GLU A 154 17.64 7.62 -9.62
C GLU A 154 16.71 6.87 -8.64
N GLU A 155 17.23 6.31 -7.56
CA GLU A 155 16.37 5.64 -6.56
C GLU A 155 15.51 6.65 -5.78
N VAL A 156 16.03 7.83 -5.45
CA VAL A 156 15.21 8.91 -4.85
C VAL A 156 14.18 9.45 -5.84
N GLU A 157 14.49 9.51 -7.15
CA GLU A 157 13.49 9.82 -8.18
C GLU A 157 12.40 8.75 -8.22
N LYS A 158 12.74 7.45 -8.19
CA LYS A 158 11.76 6.36 -8.17
C LYS A 158 10.86 6.41 -6.93
N LEU A 159 11.42 6.70 -5.75
CA LEU A 159 10.65 6.94 -4.52
C LEU A 159 9.62 8.05 -4.73
N THR A 160 10.07 9.21 -5.21
CA THR A 160 9.21 10.38 -5.45
C THR A 160 8.15 10.08 -6.51
N TRP A 161 8.53 9.31 -7.53
CA TRP A 161 7.65 8.92 -8.62
C TRP A 161 6.57 7.93 -8.17
N ALA A 162 6.94 6.91 -7.41
CA ALA A 162 6.00 5.92 -6.88
C ALA A 162 4.97 6.56 -5.93
N THR A 163 5.44 7.37 -4.99
CA THR A 163 4.58 8.04 -4.00
C THR A 163 3.66 9.09 -4.63
N ARG A 164 4.12 9.81 -5.66
CA ARG A 164 3.28 10.72 -6.48
C ARG A 164 2.07 10.00 -7.07
N TRP A 165 2.24 8.76 -7.52
CA TRP A 165 1.17 8.00 -8.17
C TRP A 165 0.29 7.19 -7.21
N GLY A 166 0.61 7.21 -5.91
CA GLY A 166 -0.26 6.66 -4.88
C GLY A 166 0.33 5.52 -4.05
N ALA A 167 1.63 5.20 -4.19
CA ALA A 167 2.26 4.20 -3.32
C ALA A 167 2.21 4.67 -1.86
N ASP A 168 1.59 3.86 -1.00
CA ASP A 168 1.36 4.15 0.42
C ASP A 168 2.56 3.78 1.29
N THR A 169 3.37 2.82 0.85
CA THR A 169 4.69 2.49 1.39
C THR A 169 5.66 2.21 0.24
N VAL A 170 6.96 2.23 0.54
CA VAL A 170 7.99 1.84 -0.43
C VAL A 170 8.98 0.89 0.23
N MET A 171 9.38 -0.17 -0.47
CA MET A 171 10.48 -1.02 -0.02
C MET A 171 11.76 -0.74 -0.80
N ASP A 172 12.86 -0.52 -0.09
CA ASP A 172 14.20 -0.54 -0.67
C ASP A 172 14.73 -1.98 -0.72
N LEU A 173 14.70 -2.56 -1.91
CA LEU A 173 15.22 -3.89 -2.21
C LEU A 173 16.61 -3.84 -2.86
N SER A 174 17.35 -2.73 -2.64
CA SER A 174 18.70 -2.53 -3.15
C SER A 174 19.63 -3.68 -2.85
N THR A 175 20.47 -4.01 -3.83
CA THR A 175 21.54 -5.01 -3.71
C THR A 175 22.87 -4.49 -4.26
N GLY A 176 23.99 -5.08 -3.85
CA GLY A 176 25.33 -4.63 -4.22
C GLY A 176 25.99 -3.67 -3.21
N LYS A 177 26.91 -2.82 -3.69
CA LYS A 177 27.94 -2.19 -2.84
C LYS A 177 27.49 -0.97 -2.02
N ARG A 178 26.43 -0.26 -2.43
CA ARG A 178 26.04 1.04 -1.85
C ARG A 178 24.66 1.02 -1.19
N ILE A 179 24.30 -0.13 -0.61
CA ILE A 179 22.98 -0.33 0.01
C ILE A 179 22.75 0.70 1.13
N HIS A 180 23.73 0.89 2.00
CA HIS A 180 23.60 1.78 3.16
C HIS A 180 23.35 3.23 2.74
N GLU A 181 24.18 3.78 1.85
CA GLU A 181 24.09 5.18 1.42
C GLU A 181 22.87 5.45 0.56
N THR A 182 22.45 4.47 -0.27
CA THR A 182 21.22 4.59 -1.05
C THR A 182 20.01 4.64 -0.13
N ARG A 183 19.94 3.73 0.84
CA ARG A 183 18.83 3.71 1.80
C ARG A 183 18.79 4.95 2.67
N GLU A 184 19.94 5.46 3.11
CA GLU A 184 19.99 6.72 3.87
C GLU A 184 19.33 7.86 3.09
N ALA A 185 19.67 7.99 1.81
CA ALA A 185 19.05 8.99 0.95
C ALA A 185 17.55 8.74 0.75
N ILE A 186 17.12 7.48 0.59
CA ILE A 186 15.69 7.12 0.48
C ILE A 186 14.92 7.51 1.74
N VAL A 187 15.36 7.09 2.93
CA VAL A 187 14.66 7.33 4.19
C VAL A 187 14.57 8.83 4.47
N ARG A 188 15.67 9.59 4.35
CA ARG A 188 15.67 11.04 4.58
C ARG A 188 14.80 11.82 3.58
N ASN A 189 14.44 11.22 2.45
CA ASN A 189 13.59 11.83 1.42
C ASN A 189 12.18 11.21 1.35
N SER A 190 11.82 10.32 2.26
CA SER A 190 10.54 9.62 2.23
C SER A 190 9.53 10.24 3.20
N ALA A 191 8.35 10.59 2.67
CA ALA A 191 7.18 10.91 3.50
C ALA A 191 6.34 9.66 3.81
N VAL A 192 6.65 8.51 3.20
CA VAL A 192 5.93 7.25 3.41
C VAL A 192 6.80 6.24 4.16
N PRO A 193 6.22 5.24 4.83
CA PRO A 193 7.02 4.20 5.48
C PRO A 193 7.94 3.46 4.51
N ILE A 194 9.17 3.22 4.96
CA ILE A 194 10.21 2.48 4.22
C ILE A 194 10.36 1.08 4.79
N GLY A 195 10.19 0.08 3.92
CA GLY A 195 10.46 -1.31 4.21
C GLY A 195 11.79 -1.81 3.65
N THR A 196 12.33 -2.88 4.24
CA THR A 196 13.52 -3.56 3.72
C THR A 196 13.44 -5.07 3.91
N VAL A 197 14.38 -5.78 3.29
CA VAL A 197 14.64 -7.21 3.55
C VAL A 197 16.08 -7.33 4.10
N PRO A 198 16.29 -7.29 5.43
CA PRO A 198 17.64 -7.15 6.01
C PRO A 198 18.64 -8.24 5.59
N ILE A 199 18.15 -9.44 5.27
CA ILE A 199 19.01 -10.54 4.82
C ILE A 199 19.74 -10.23 3.50
N TYR A 200 19.22 -9.33 2.66
CA TYR A 200 19.89 -8.93 1.41
C TYR A 200 21.20 -8.17 1.69
N GLN A 201 21.18 -7.23 2.64
CA GLN A 201 22.39 -6.52 3.03
C GLN A 201 23.33 -7.42 3.84
N ALA A 202 22.79 -8.26 4.73
CA ALA A 202 23.60 -9.21 5.49
C ALA A 202 24.36 -10.17 4.55
N LEU A 203 23.73 -10.61 3.46
CA LEU A 203 24.36 -11.44 2.44
C LEU A 203 25.52 -10.73 1.72
N GLU A 204 25.37 -9.44 1.41
CA GLU A 204 26.46 -8.64 0.81
C GLU A 204 27.65 -8.50 1.78
N LYS A 205 27.40 -8.34 3.09
CA LYS A 205 28.46 -8.26 4.12
C LYS A 205 29.32 -9.52 4.18
N VAL A 206 28.78 -10.67 3.79
CA VAL A 206 29.50 -11.95 3.74
C VAL A 206 29.95 -12.35 2.33
N GLY A 207 29.93 -11.39 1.38
CA GLY A 207 30.43 -11.57 0.02
C GLY A 207 29.53 -12.41 -0.87
N GLY A 208 28.21 -12.42 -0.62
CA GLY A 208 27.25 -13.15 -1.44
C GLY A 208 27.12 -14.65 -1.10
N ASP A 209 27.82 -15.12 -0.08
CA ASP A 209 27.83 -16.53 0.31
C ASP A 209 26.83 -16.79 1.44
N PRO A 210 25.68 -17.42 1.15
CA PRO A 210 24.64 -17.64 2.16
C PRO A 210 25.14 -18.51 3.30
N VAL A 211 26.14 -19.40 3.09
CA VAL A 211 26.69 -20.27 4.13
C VAL A 211 27.49 -19.50 5.18
N LYS A 212 27.95 -18.29 4.86
CA LYS A 212 28.70 -17.45 5.81
C LYS A 212 27.83 -16.53 6.66
N LEU A 213 26.51 -16.56 6.45
CA LEU A 213 25.58 -15.82 7.29
C LEU A 213 25.61 -16.37 8.72
N SER A 214 25.47 -15.47 9.69
CA SER A 214 25.29 -15.80 11.10
C SER A 214 24.30 -14.84 11.74
N TRP A 215 23.83 -15.18 12.93
CA TRP A 215 22.98 -14.31 13.72
C TRP A 215 23.62 -12.94 13.96
N GLU A 216 24.92 -12.89 14.27
CA GLU A 216 25.64 -11.64 14.55
C GLU A 216 25.63 -10.70 13.35
N VAL A 217 25.93 -11.21 12.14
CA VAL A 217 25.92 -10.39 10.92
C VAL A 217 24.52 -9.85 10.64
N PHE A 218 23.49 -10.69 10.82
CA PHE A 218 22.11 -10.28 10.62
C PHE A 218 21.66 -9.26 11.66
N ARG A 219 21.93 -9.51 12.94
CA ARG A 219 21.63 -8.64 14.07
C ARG A 219 22.24 -7.25 13.88
N ASP A 220 23.53 -7.19 13.55
CA ASP A 220 24.22 -5.92 13.33
C ASP A 220 23.64 -5.18 12.12
N THR A 221 23.17 -5.89 11.10
CA THR A 221 22.47 -5.32 9.95
C THR A 221 21.09 -4.78 10.31
N VAL A 222 20.32 -5.49 11.14
CA VAL A 222 19.03 -5.01 11.63
C VAL A 222 19.20 -3.74 12.46
N VAL A 223 20.17 -3.70 13.38
CA VAL A 223 20.44 -2.52 14.21
C VAL A 223 20.81 -1.32 13.34
N GLU A 224 21.71 -1.52 12.37
CA GLU A 224 22.08 -0.47 11.41
C GLU A 224 20.84 0.11 10.70
N GLN A 225 19.94 -0.74 10.22
CA GLN A 225 18.73 -0.29 9.53
C GLN A 225 17.69 0.36 10.46
N CYS A 226 17.58 -0.11 11.70
CA CYS A 226 16.74 0.51 12.71
C CYS A 226 17.21 1.94 13.03
N GLU A 227 18.53 2.15 13.12
CA GLU A 227 19.15 3.46 13.36
C GLU A 227 18.93 4.41 12.18
N GLN A 228 18.91 3.91 10.95
CA GLN A 228 18.61 4.74 9.77
C GLN A 228 17.16 5.23 9.74
N GLY A 229 16.21 4.47 10.28
CA GLY A 229 14.78 4.80 10.22
C GLY A 229 13.96 3.89 9.30
N VAL A 230 14.37 2.64 9.08
CA VAL A 230 13.49 1.66 8.40
C VAL A 230 12.26 1.37 9.27
N ASP A 231 11.06 1.48 8.73
CA ASP A 231 9.80 1.36 9.49
C ASP A 231 9.31 -0.08 9.64
N TYR A 232 9.62 -0.93 8.66
CA TYR A 232 9.28 -2.34 8.74
C TYR A 232 10.29 -3.22 8.02
N MET A 233 10.42 -4.46 8.49
CA MET A 233 11.40 -5.41 7.96
C MET A 233 10.76 -6.73 7.59
N THR A 234 10.98 -7.17 6.36
CA THR A 234 10.65 -8.51 5.90
C THR A 234 11.65 -9.51 6.45
N VAL A 235 11.16 -10.39 7.33
CA VAL A 235 11.98 -11.41 8.02
C VAL A 235 11.42 -12.80 7.73
N HIS A 236 12.24 -13.62 7.06
CA HIS A 236 11.88 -14.98 6.63
C HIS A 236 12.14 -16.01 7.74
N ALA A 237 11.62 -15.75 8.94
CA ALA A 237 11.77 -16.64 10.09
C ALA A 237 10.85 -17.88 10.01
N GLY A 238 9.88 -17.90 9.08
CA GLY A 238 9.01 -19.05 8.84
C GLY A 238 9.61 -20.16 7.97
N VAL A 239 10.77 -19.91 7.33
CA VAL A 239 11.45 -20.90 6.49
C VAL A 239 12.23 -21.86 7.35
N LEU A 240 11.55 -22.88 7.88
CA LEU A 240 12.16 -23.84 8.79
C LEU A 240 12.86 -24.96 8.02
N MET A 241 13.94 -25.50 8.57
CA MET A 241 14.75 -26.55 7.96
C MET A 241 13.88 -27.76 7.58
N ARG A 242 12.90 -28.11 8.42
CA ARG A 242 11.94 -29.20 8.16
C ARG A 242 10.95 -28.92 7.02
N TYR A 243 10.77 -27.66 6.61
CA TYR A 243 9.87 -27.29 5.51
C TYR A 243 10.57 -27.24 4.16
N VAL A 244 11.90 -27.05 4.13
CA VAL A 244 12.66 -27.01 2.87
C VAL A 244 12.41 -28.25 1.98
N PRO A 245 12.39 -29.50 2.51
CA PRO A 245 12.07 -30.68 1.69
C PRO A 245 10.67 -30.70 1.09
N LEU A 246 9.70 -29.96 1.66
CA LEU A 246 8.33 -29.91 1.14
C LEU A 246 8.25 -29.23 -0.24
N ALA A 247 9.23 -28.37 -0.56
CA ALA A 247 9.30 -27.67 -1.83
C ALA A 247 9.99 -28.47 -2.96
N VAL A 248 10.47 -29.69 -2.68
CA VAL A 248 11.24 -30.50 -3.65
C VAL A 248 10.43 -30.89 -4.88
N GLU A 249 9.13 -31.17 -4.70
CA GLU A 249 8.23 -31.59 -5.78
C GLU A 249 7.50 -30.42 -6.45
N ARG A 250 7.81 -29.17 -6.08
CA ARG A 250 7.22 -27.98 -6.71
C ARG A 250 7.69 -27.80 -8.15
N VAL A 251 6.83 -27.23 -8.97
CA VAL A 251 7.14 -26.88 -10.36
C VAL A 251 8.18 -25.76 -10.42
N THR A 252 8.05 -24.73 -9.59
CA THR A 252 8.99 -23.58 -9.56
C THR A 252 9.80 -23.47 -8.26
N GLY A 253 9.71 -24.46 -7.37
CA GLY A 253 10.53 -24.55 -6.18
C GLY A 253 10.30 -23.40 -5.18
N ILE A 254 11.40 -22.85 -4.66
CA ILE A 254 11.41 -21.71 -3.75
C ILE A 254 11.76 -20.45 -4.55
N VAL A 255 10.77 -19.60 -4.80
CA VAL A 255 10.94 -18.38 -5.61
C VAL A 255 11.20 -17.11 -4.79
N SER A 256 11.03 -17.17 -3.47
CA SER A 256 11.46 -16.07 -2.60
C SER A 256 12.98 -15.98 -2.58
N ARG A 257 13.52 -14.80 -2.89
CA ARG A 257 14.98 -14.57 -2.76
C ARG A 257 15.43 -14.71 -1.31
N GLY A 258 14.72 -14.09 -0.36
CA GLY A 258 15.05 -14.23 1.06
C GLY A 258 14.83 -15.66 1.56
N GLY A 259 13.75 -16.32 1.12
CA GLY A 259 13.48 -17.70 1.47
C GLY A 259 14.53 -18.69 0.95
N SER A 260 14.98 -18.53 -0.30
CA SER A 260 16.02 -19.40 -0.89
C SER A 260 17.40 -19.19 -0.23
N ILE A 261 17.74 -17.97 0.20
CA ILE A 261 18.94 -17.70 1.01
C ILE A 261 18.87 -18.49 2.33
N MET A 262 17.74 -18.43 3.04
CA MET A 262 17.58 -19.14 4.31
C MET A 262 17.55 -20.66 4.12
N ALA A 263 16.90 -21.16 3.07
CA ALA A 263 16.91 -22.58 2.75
C ALA A 263 18.33 -23.09 2.46
N ALA A 264 19.13 -22.33 1.68
CA ALA A 264 20.52 -22.67 1.41
C ALA A 264 21.38 -22.70 2.69
N TRP A 265 21.19 -21.73 3.60
CA TRP A 265 21.88 -21.71 4.88
C TRP A 265 21.51 -22.91 5.76
N CYS A 266 20.22 -23.24 5.88
CA CYS A 266 19.75 -24.37 6.68
C CYS A 266 20.29 -25.70 6.14
N LEU A 267 20.27 -25.90 4.82
CA LEU A 267 20.80 -27.11 4.18
C LEU A 267 22.31 -27.25 4.35
N ALA A 268 23.06 -26.14 4.28
CA ALA A 268 24.51 -26.18 4.42
C ALA A 268 24.96 -26.58 5.84
N HIS A 269 24.26 -26.08 6.87
CA HIS A 269 24.61 -26.33 8.27
C HIS A 269 23.87 -27.52 8.89
N HIS A 270 22.76 -27.97 8.27
CA HIS A 270 21.80 -28.90 8.88
C HIS A 270 21.30 -28.41 10.25
N GLU A 271 21.09 -27.10 10.36
CA GLU A 271 20.60 -26.42 11.56
C GLU A 271 19.26 -25.75 11.29
N GLU A 272 18.48 -25.50 12.34
CA GLU A 272 17.24 -24.73 12.22
C GLU A 272 17.54 -23.26 11.92
N ASN A 273 16.65 -22.61 11.17
CA ASN A 273 16.76 -21.22 10.75
C ASN A 273 17.14 -20.30 11.91
N PHE A 274 18.30 -19.63 11.82
CA PHE A 274 18.78 -18.78 12.90
C PHE A 274 17.88 -17.55 13.17
N LEU A 275 17.07 -17.12 12.19
CA LEU A 275 16.07 -16.06 12.38
C LEU A 275 14.92 -16.54 13.27
N TYR A 276 14.55 -17.81 13.16
CA TYR A 276 13.56 -18.45 14.01
C TYR A 276 14.10 -18.66 15.43
N THR A 277 15.30 -19.23 15.56
CA THR A 277 15.86 -19.57 16.87
C THR A 277 16.26 -18.35 17.70
N ASN A 278 16.54 -17.20 17.07
CA ASN A 278 16.85 -15.94 17.74
C ASN A 278 15.68 -14.92 17.69
N PHE A 279 14.46 -15.37 17.36
CA PHE A 279 13.34 -14.48 17.11
C PHE A 279 12.99 -13.56 18.29
N ALA A 280 13.08 -14.04 19.53
CA ALA A 280 12.83 -13.23 20.72
C ALA A 280 13.87 -12.10 20.91
N GLU A 281 15.15 -12.36 20.60
CA GLU A 281 16.19 -11.33 20.60
C GLU A 281 15.91 -10.28 19.51
N LEU A 282 15.50 -10.74 18.32
CA LEU A 282 15.09 -9.85 17.24
C LEU A 282 13.91 -8.95 17.64
N CYS A 283 12.89 -9.50 18.31
CA CYS A 283 11.78 -8.73 18.85
C CYS A 283 12.25 -7.67 19.85
N ALA A 284 13.17 -8.02 20.75
CA ALA A 284 13.76 -7.07 21.69
C ALA A 284 14.50 -5.93 20.98
N ILE A 285 15.14 -6.19 19.84
CA ILE A 285 15.77 -5.15 19.03
C ILE A 285 14.71 -4.24 18.39
N LEU A 286 13.73 -4.79 17.67
CA LEU A 286 12.75 -3.99 16.93
C LEU A 286 11.84 -3.16 17.85
N SER A 287 11.47 -3.70 19.01
CA SER A 287 10.65 -2.98 20.01
C SER A 287 11.28 -1.68 20.51
N ARG A 288 12.61 -1.54 20.41
CA ARG A 288 13.34 -0.33 20.80
C ARG A 288 13.17 0.82 19.81
N PHE A 289 12.76 0.52 18.58
CA PHE A 289 12.73 1.50 17.51
C PHE A 289 11.34 1.69 16.90
N ASP A 290 10.35 0.92 17.35
CA ASP A 290 9.01 0.83 16.72
C ASP A 290 9.08 0.38 15.26
N VAL A 291 9.92 -0.64 14.99
CA VAL A 291 9.98 -1.29 13.68
C VAL A 291 8.97 -2.43 13.63
N THR A 292 8.10 -2.39 12.63
CA THR A 292 7.07 -3.40 12.40
C THR A 292 7.67 -4.65 11.74
N PHE A 293 7.30 -5.84 12.21
CA PHE A 293 7.58 -7.07 11.48
C PHE A 293 6.68 -7.17 10.24
N SER A 294 7.31 -7.43 9.10
CA SER A 294 6.66 -8.06 7.96
C SER A 294 7.14 -9.52 7.93
N LEU A 295 6.34 -10.46 8.42
CA LEU A 295 6.75 -11.86 8.47
C LEU A 295 6.71 -12.45 7.07
N GLY A 296 7.90 -12.72 6.51
CA GLY A 296 8.09 -13.02 5.10
C GLY A 296 7.57 -14.39 4.68
N ASP A 297 7.08 -14.48 3.45
CA ASP A 297 6.54 -15.67 2.81
C ASP A 297 7.60 -16.41 1.98
N GLY A 298 8.64 -16.90 2.66
CA GLY A 298 9.80 -17.52 2.03
C GLY A 298 9.48 -18.75 1.19
N LEU A 299 8.38 -19.43 1.47
CA LEU A 299 7.85 -20.58 0.75
C LEU A 299 6.57 -20.23 -0.03
N ARG A 300 6.35 -18.97 -0.42
CA ARG A 300 5.24 -18.62 -1.33
C ARG A 300 5.30 -19.38 -2.66
N PRO A 301 4.15 -19.61 -3.32
CA PRO A 301 4.10 -20.24 -4.64
C PRO A 301 4.57 -19.30 -5.74
N GLY A 302 5.44 -19.80 -6.62
CA GLY A 302 5.91 -19.10 -7.83
C GLY A 302 5.30 -19.59 -9.13
N SER A 303 4.26 -20.42 -9.02
CA SER A 303 3.45 -20.88 -10.14
C SER A 303 2.05 -21.23 -9.64
N ILE A 304 1.08 -21.23 -10.53
CA ILE A 304 -0.29 -21.66 -10.23
C ILE A 304 -0.34 -23.11 -9.71
N ALA A 305 0.59 -23.96 -10.17
CA ALA A 305 0.65 -25.36 -9.79
C ALA A 305 1.02 -25.55 -8.31
N ASP A 306 1.89 -24.69 -7.78
CA ASP A 306 2.43 -24.79 -6.42
C ASP A 306 1.53 -24.09 -5.38
N ALA A 307 0.47 -23.41 -5.82
CA ALA A 307 -0.42 -22.64 -4.97
C ALA A 307 -1.18 -23.52 -3.96
N ASN A 308 -1.18 -23.10 -2.70
CA ASN A 308 -1.84 -23.72 -1.56
C ASN A 308 -1.29 -25.12 -1.23
N ASP A 309 -0.01 -25.35 -1.49
CA ASP A 309 0.66 -26.60 -1.11
C ASP A 309 1.04 -26.61 0.38
N GLU A 310 1.56 -27.76 0.82
CA GLU A 310 1.93 -27.96 2.23
C GLU A 310 3.09 -27.05 2.65
N ALA A 311 4.07 -26.79 1.77
CA ALA A 311 5.20 -25.92 2.10
C ALA A 311 4.74 -24.49 2.42
N GLN A 312 3.81 -23.95 1.62
CA GLN A 312 3.24 -22.63 1.83
C GLN A 312 2.47 -22.55 3.14
N PHE A 313 1.54 -23.48 3.38
CA PHE A 313 0.67 -23.42 4.56
C PHE A 313 1.38 -23.81 5.86
N ALA A 314 2.41 -24.66 5.80
CA ALA A 314 3.27 -24.94 6.94
C ALA A 314 4.02 -23.68 7.40
N GLU A 315 4.57 -22.90 6.46
CA GLU A 315 5.17 -21.59 6.78
C GLU A 315 4.14 -20.64 7.39
N LEU A 316 2.97 -20.47 6.75
CA LEU A 316 1.92 -19.56 7.23
C LEU A 316 1.50 -19.84 8.69
N ARG A 317 1.35 -21.11 9.06
CA ARG A 317 1.06 -21.49 10.45
C ARG A 317 2.19 -21.10 11.41
N THR A 318 3.45 -21.28 11.02
CA THR A 318 4.61 -20.80 11.78
C THR A 318 4.58 -19.27 11.90
N LEU A 319 4.18 -18.53 10.87
CA LEU A 319 4.07 -17.07 10.97
C LEU A 319 3.04 -16.65 12.04
N GLY A 320 1.94 -17.40 12.19
CA GLY A 320 0.98 -17.22 13.27
C GLY A 320 1.57 -17.40 14.68
N GLU A 321 2.38 -18.45 14.86
CA GLU A 321 3.13 -18.66 16.11
C GLU A 321 4.08 -17.48 16.39
N LEU A 322 4.88 -17.08 15.40
CA LEU A 322 5.82 -15.96 15.52
C LEU A 322 5.12 -14.62 15.77
N THR A 323 3.89 -14.45 15.26
CA THR A 323 3.06 -13.27 15.54
C THR A 323 2.76 -13.16 17.02
N THR A 324 2.40 -14.27 17.67
CA THR A 324 2.14 -14.30 19.12
C THR A 324 3.41 -13.92 19.89
N VAL A 325 4.56 -14.47 19.54
CA VAL A 325 5.85 -14.14 20.18
C VAL A 325 6.17 -12.66 20.01
N ALA A 326 6.04 -12.10 18.81
CA ALA A 326 6.30 -10.68 18.58
C ALA A 326 5.34 -9.76 19.37
N TRP A 327 4.08 -10.15 19.50
CA TRP A 327 3.09 -9.44 20.30
C TRP A 327 3.39 -9.48 21.80
N GLU A 328 3.98 -10.54 22.36
CA GLU A 328 4.45 -10.57 23.76
C GLU A 328 5.58 -9.54 24.03
N HIS A 329 6.28 -9.15 22.97
CA HIS A 329 7.32 -8.13 22.98
C HIS A 329 6.82 -6.73 22.57
N ASP A 330 5.50 -6.57 22.41
CA ASP A 330 4.86 -5.35 21.92
C ASP A 330 5.39 -4.86 20.56
N VAL A 331 5.83 -5.78 19.70
CA VAL A 331 6.23 -5.47 18.32
C VAL A 331 5.02 -5.59 17.40
N GLN A 332 4.82 -4.60 16.54
CA GLN A 332 3.77 -4.60 15.52
C GLN A 332 4.06 -5.68 14.46
N VAL A 333 3.03 -6.35 13.93
CA VAL A 333 3.21 -7.46 12.99
C VAL A 333 2.21 -7.37 11.84
N MET A 334 2.70 -7.54 10.62
CA MET A 334 1.93 -7.91 9.43
C MET A 334 2.52 -9.19 8.82
N ILE A 335 1.71 -9.92 8.07
CA ILE A 335 2.03 -11.22 7.49
C ILE A 335 2.16 -11.08 5.99
N GLU A 336 3.25 -11.56 5.40
CA GLU A 336 3.36 -11.64 3.94
C GLU A 336 2.64 -12.88 3.41
N GLY A 337 2.15 -12.79 2.18
CA GLY A 337 1.34 -13.82 1.53
C GLY A 337 1.53 -13.91 0.03
N PRO A 338 0.91 -14.92 -0.58
CA PRO A 338 1.40 -15.59 -1.78
C PRO A 338 1.54 -14.71 -3.02
N GLY A 339 2.36 -15.25 -3.93
CA GLY A 339 2.66 -14.70 -5.26
C GLY A 339 1.72 -15.20 -6.36
N HIS A 340 1.74 -16.50 -6.70
CA HIS A 340 0.96 -17.04 -7.83
C HIS A 340 -0.17 -17.92 -7.31
N VAL A 341 -1.44 -17.52 -7.51
CA VAL A 341 -2.62 -18.24 -6.99
C VAL A 341 -3.79 -18.12 -7.97
N PRO A 342 -4.35 -19.25 -8.46
CA PRO A 342 -5.51 -19.18 -9.34
C PRO A 342 -6.74 -18.71 -8.55
N MET A 343 -7.65 -17.97 -9.20
CA MET A 343 -8.76 -17.27 -8.54
C MET A 343 -9.58 -18.13 -7.55
N HIS A 344 -9.83 -19.40 -7.88
CA HIS A 344 -10.61 -20.31 -7.02
C HIS A 344 -9.93 -20.68 -5.69
N LYS A 345 -8.62 -20.45 -5.56
CA LYS A 345 -7.80 -20.71 -4.35
C LYS A 345 -7.54 -19.47 -3.51
N ILE A 346 -7.85 -18.27 -4.01
CA ILE A 346 -7.54 -17.00 -3.31
C ILE A 346 -8.24 -16.91 -1.96
N LYS A 347 -9.53 -17.29 -1.89
CA LYS A 347 -10.32 -17.16 -0.65
C LYS A 347 -9.76 -18.01 0.49
N GLU A 348 -9.30 -19.23 0.20
CA GLU A 348 -8.70 -20.14 1.18
C GLU A 348 -7.45 -19.53 1.83
N ASN A 349 -6.62 -18.82 1.06
CA ASN A 349 -5.44 -18.15 1.61
C ASN A 349 -5.80 -17.11 2.67
N VAL A 350 -6.82 -16.29 2.39
CA VAL A 350 -7.26 -15.26 3.33
C VAL A 350 -7.92 -15.89 4.55
N ASP A 351 -8.80 -16.88 4.37
CA ASP A 351 -9.46 -17.54 5.48
C ASP A 351 -8.46 -18.20 6.42
N LEU A 352 -7.49 -18.92 5.86
CA LEU A 352 -6.46 -19.58 6.65
C LEU A 352 -5.57 -18.55 7.36
N GLN A 353 -5.15 -17.48 6.69
CA GLN A 353 -4.33 -16.44 7.32
C GLN A 353 -5.07 -15.77 8.48
N GLN A 354 -6.35 -15.43 8.32
CA GLN A 354 -7.14 -14.81 9.38
C GLN A 354 -7.28 -15.76 10.59
N GLU A 355 -7.45 -17.06 10.35
CA GLU A 355 -7.55 -18.07 11.40
C GLU A 355 -6.23 -18.26 12.15
N VAL A 356 -5.13 -18.52 11.43
CA VAL A 356 -3.88 -18.97 12.05
C VAL A 356 -2.98 -17.81 12.48
N CYS A 357 -3.13 -16.63 11.86
CA CYS A 357 -2.37 -15.43 12.20
C CYS A 357 -3.21 -14.39 12.97
N HIS A 358 -4.32 -14.82 13.58
CA HIS A 358 -5.08 -14.01 14.54
C HIS A 358 -5.56 -12.66 13.98
N GLU A 359 -6.01 -12.66 12.72
CA GLU A 359 -6.45 -11.45 12.00
C GLU A 359 -5.38 -10.35 11.84
N ALA A 360 -4.08 -10.67 12.04
CA ALA A 360 -3.00 -9.72 11.76
C ALA A 360 -3.07 -9.20 10.31
N PRO A 361 -2.66 -7.96 10.02
CA PRO A 361 -2.70 -7.40 8.67
C PRO A 361 -2.00 -8.30 7.66
N PHE A 362 -2.67 -8.58 6.55
CA PHE A 362 -2.12 -9.40 5.47
C PHE A 362 -1.54 -8.52 4.36
N TYR A 363 -0.37 -8.88 3.85
CA TYR A 363 0.41 -8.17 2.85
C TYR A 363 0.77 -9.11 1.70
N THR A 364 0.21 -8.94 0.50
CA THR A 364 0.34 -9.95 -0.57
C THR A 364 1.03 -9.43 -1.83
N LEU A 365 1.82 -10.27 -2.49
CA LEU A 365 2.42 -9.98 -3.80
C LEU A 365 1.46 -10.39 -4.93
N GLY A 366 0.55 -9.50 -5.31
CA GLY A 366 -0.59 -9.84 -6.17
C GLY A 366 -1.75 -10.42 -5.37
N PRO A 367 -2.19 -11.68 -5.61
CA PRO A 367 -1.47 -12.71 -6.37
C PRO A 367 -1.71 -12.71 -7.89
N LEU A 368 -0.72 -13.17 -8.67
CA LEU A 368 -0.84 -13.47 -10.09
C LEU A 368 -1.83 -14.62 -10.30
N THR A 369 -2.87 -14.37 -11.10
CA THR A 369 -3.96 -15.34 -11.34
C THR A 369 -3.69 -16.33 -12.47
N THR A 370 -2.61 -16.10 -13.23
CA THR A 370 -2.15 -16.96 -14.33
C THR A 370 -0.68 -16.68 -14.64
N ASP A 371 0.05 -17.71 -15.09
CA ASP A 371 1.50 -17.63 -15.37
C ASP A 371 1.81 -17.37 -16.86
N ILE A 372 0.78 -17.26 -17.71
CA ILE A 372 0.95 -17.33 -19.17
C ILE A 372 1.18 -15.98 -19.85
N ALA A 373 1.26 -14.89 -19.10
CA ALA A 373 1.28 -13.53 -19.64
C ALA A 373 2.41 -12.64 -19.07
N PRO A 374 3.68 -13.06 -19.14
CA PRO A 374 4.80 -12.18 -18.85
C PRO A 374 4.72 -10.92 -19.72
N ALA A 375 5.25 -9.79 -19.22
CA ALA A 375 5.01 -8.42 -19.72
C ALA A 375 3.68 -7.79 -19.25
N TYR A 376 2.72 -8.62 -18.80
CA TYR A 376 1.39 -8.18 -18.36
C TYR A 376 1.07 -8.62 -16.94
N ASP A 377 2.09 -8.94 -16.15
CA ASP A 377 1.88 -9.47 -14.79
C ASP A 377 1.29 -8.45 -13.83
N HIS A 378 1.51 -7.16 -14.05
CA HIS A 378 0.75 -6.09 -13.39
C HIS A 378 -0.79 -6.23 -13.57
N ILE A 379 -1.26 -6.81 -14.69
CA ILE A 379 -2.69 -7.08 -14.94
C ILE A 379 -3.10 -8.43 -14.34
N THR A 380 -2.32 -9.50 -14.59
CA THR A 380 -2.64 -10.84 -14.08
C THR A 380 -2.74 -10.84 -12.56
N SER A 381 -1.88 -10.05 -11.91
CA SER A 381 -1.87 -9.85 -10.47
C SER A 381 -2.89 -8.84 -9.98
N ALA A 382 -3.22 -7.77 -10.71
CA ALA A 382 -4.26 -6.83 -10.29
C ALA A 382 -5.63 -7.51 -10.11
N ILE A 383 -5.94 -8.54 -10.91
CA ILE A 383 -7.13 -9.37 -10.74
C ILE A 383 -7.11 -10.04 -9.37
N GLY A 384 -6.02 -10.74 -9.03
CA GLY A 384 -5.91 -11.43 -7.76
C GLY A 384 -5.80 -10.46 -6.58
N ALA A 385 -5.11 -9.34 -6.75
CA ALA A 385 -4.94 -8.30 -5.74
C ALA A 385 -6.28 -7.65 -5.35
N ALA A 386 -7.15 -7.36 -6.33
CA ALA A 386 -8.50 -6.88 -6.05
C ALA A 386 -9.35 -7.94 -5.32
N MET A 387 -9.26 -9.21 -5.75
CA MET A 387 -9.98 -10.32 -5.11
C MET A 387 -9.51 -10.60 -3.68
N ILE A 388 -8.20 -10.60 -3.43
CA ILE A 388 -7.66 -10.89 -2.11
C ILE A 388 -7.86 -9.69 -1.17
N GLY A 389 -7.75 -8.47 -1.70
CA GLY A 389 -8.11 -7.22 -1.02
C GLY A 389 -9.57 -7.20 -0.57
N MET A 390 -10.53 -7.57 -1.43
CA MET A 390 -11.95 -7.59 -1.04
C MET A 390 -12.25 -8.61 0.06
N TYR A 391 -11.46 -9.69 0.16
CA TYR A 391 -11.63 -10.70 1.20
C TYR A 391 -11.03 -10.30 2.54
N GLY A 392 -10.02 -9.41 2.55
CA GLY A 392 -9.51 -8.83 3.80
C GLY A 392 -8.04 -8.46 3.83
N THR A 393 -7.29 -8.60 2.73
CA THR A 393 -5.89 -8.16 2.67
C THR A 393 -5.77 -6.66 2.92
N ALA A 394 -4.80 -6.27 3.76
CA ALA A 394 -4.62 -4.90 4.23
C ALA A 394 -3.68 -4.09 3.34
N MET A 395 -2.64 -4.73 2.78
CA MET A 395 -1.69 -4.10 1.87
C MET A 395 -1.37 -5.01 0.68
N LEU A 396 -1.19 -4.40 -0.49
CA LEU A 396 -0.89 -5.09 -1.74
C LEU A 396 0.49 -4.65 -2.24
N CYS A 397 1.44 -5.57 -2.32
CA CYS A 397 2.70 -5.33 -2.99
C CYS A 397 2.42 -5.31 -4.48
N TYR A 398 2.79 -4.23 -5.14
CA TYR A 398 2.59 -4.12 -6.58
C TYR A 398 3.37 -5.18 -7.35
N VAL A 399 3.01 -5.35 -8.62
CA VAL A 399 3.76 -6.12 -9.60
C VAL A 399 3.87 -5.26 -10.83
N THR A 400 5.07 -5.16 -11.39
CA THR A 400 5.34 -4.31 -12.55
C THR A 400 5.08 -5.07 -13.85
N PRO A 401 4.93 -4.38 -15.00
CA PRO A 401 4.92 -5.03 -16.30
C PRO A 401 6.15 -5.91 -16.55
N LYS A 402 7.33 -5.52 -16.04
CA LYS A 402 8.59 -6.25 -16.24
C LYS A 402 8.86 -7.36 -15.22
N GLU A 403 7.91 -7.68 -14.35
CA GLU A 403 8.03 -8.87 -13.51
C GLU A 403 8.32 -10.10 -14.39
N HIS A 404 9.22 -10.98 -13.91
CA HIS A 404 9.75 -12.13 -14.66
C HIS A 404 10.58 -11.81 -15.92
N LEU A 405 10.83 -10.53 -16.23
CA LEU A 405 11.55 -10.12 -17.45
C LEU A 405 12.77 -9.23 -17.18
N GLY A 406 12.72 -8.35 -16.18
CA GLY A 406 13.83 -7.46 -15.87
C GLY A 406 13.49 -6.38 -14.83
N LEU A 407 14.44 -5.47 -14.61
CA LEU A 407 14.24 -4.36 -13.68
C LEU A 407 13.26 -3.33 -14.26
N PRO A 408 12.28 -2.85 -13.47
CA PRO A 408 11.33 -1.84 -13.91
C PRO A 408 12.03 -0.49 -14.10
N ASP A 409 11.65 0.21 -15.17
CA ASP A 409 11.98 1.62 -15.35
C ASP A 409 10.89 2.52 -14.73
N ARG A 410 11.03 3.83 -14.94
CA ARG A 410 10.11 4.82 -14.37
C ARG A 410 8.66 4.63 -14.82
N ASP A 411 8.44 4.26 -16.08
CA ASP A 411 7.09 4.11 -16.63
C ASP A 411 6.46 2.79 -16.15
N ASP A 412 7.27 1.73 -16.00
CA ASP A 412 6.84 0.47 -15.38
C ASP A 412 6.41 0.66 -13.92
N VAL A 413 7.13 1.49 -13.16
CA VAL A 413 6.76 1.84 -11.78
C VAL A 413 5.40 2.54 -11.76
N LYS A 414 5.18 3.54 -12.64
CA LYS A 414 3.86 4.20 -12.75
C LYS A 414 2.77 3.18 -13.10
N ALA A 415 3.00 2.32 -14.09
CA ALA A 415 2.03 1.31 -14.53
C ALA A 415 1.65 0.35 -13.38
N GLY A 416 2.64 -0.14 -12.63
CA GLY A 416 2.41 -0.99 -11.46
C GLY A 416 1.61 -0.28 -10.37
N VAL A 417 2.00 0.95 -10.00
CA VAL A 417 1.31 1.71 -8.95
C VAL A 417 -0.14 2.00 -9.35
N ILE A 418 -0.39 2.47 -10.58
CA ILE A 418 -1.76 2.74 -11.05
C ILE A 418 -2.60 1.46 -11.08
N ALA A 419 -2.08 0.34 -11.58
CA ALA A 419 -2.78 -0.94 -11.59
C ALA A 419 -3.21 -1.36 -10.17
N TYR A 420 -2.32 -1.17 -9.19
CA TYR A 420 -2.60 -1.56 -7.81
C TYR A 420 -3.47 -0.56 -7.06
N LYS A 421 -3.43 0.74 -7.36
CA LYS A 421 -4.42 1.68 -6.82
C LYS A 421 -5.81 1.43 -7.37
N ILE A 422 -5.94 0.97 -8.62
CA ILE A 422 -7.22 0.47 -9.14
C ILE A 422 -7.66 -0.77 -8.37
N ALA A 423 -6.77 -1.75 -8.18
CA ALA A 423 -7.10 -2.98 -7.46
C ALA A 423 -7.50 -2.73 -5.99
N ALA A 424 -6.76 -1.88 -5.29
CA ALA A 424 -7.05 -1.47 -3.92
C ALA A 424 -8.40 -0.75 -3.81
N HIS A 425 -8.66 0.23 -4.68
CA HIS A 425 -9.94 0.94 -4.70
C HIS A 425 -11.11 0.02 -5.07
N ALA A 426 -10.92 -0.90 -6.03
CA ALA A 426 -11.93 -1.90 -6.38
C ALA A 426 -12.24 -2.84 -5.19
N ALA A 427 -11.23 -3.22 -4.41
CA ALA A 427 -11.41 -3.95 -3.17
C ALA A 427 -12.18 -3.12 -2.12
N ASP A 428 -11.87 -1.83 -1.96
CA ASP A 428 -12.59 -0.94 -1.04
C ASP A 428 -14.06 -0.73 -1.43
N LEU A 429 -14.36 -0.63 -2.73
CA LEU A 429 -15.74 -0.65 -3.25
C LEU A 429 -16.46 -1.96 -2.92
N ALA A 430 -15.81 -3.09 -3.15
CA ALA A 430 -16.39 -4.41 -2.86
C ALA A 430 -16.60 -4.64 -1.34
N LYS A 431 -15.72 -4.09 -0.50
CA LYS A 431 -15.86 -4.06 0.97
C LYS A 431 -16.98 -3.13 1.44
N GLY A 432 -17.46 -2.21 0.58
CA GLY A 432 -18.39 -1.15 0.97
C GLY A 432 -17.73 -0.12 1.90
N HIS A 433 -16.44 0.18 1.72
CA HIS A 433 -15.72 1.13 2.57
C HIS A 433 -16.37 2.51 2.50
N PRO A 434 -16.63 3.18 3.64
CA PRO A 434 -17.18 4.53 3.65
C PRO A 434 -16.33 5.49 2.80
N GLY A 435 -16.99 6.26 1.94
CA GLY A 435 -16.34 7.26 1.07
C GLY A 435 -15.74 6.72 -0.24
N ALA A 436 -15.54 5.41 -0.41
CA ALA A 436 -14.96 4.86 -1.65
C ALA A 436 -15.84 5.18 -2.88
N GLN A 437 -17.13 4.85 -2.83
CA GLN A 437 -18.05 5.07 -3.95
C GLN A 437 -18.25 6.55 -4.30
N ALA A 438 -18.02 7.48 -3.37
CA ALA A 438 -18.19 8.91 -3.62
C ALA A 438 -17.25 9.42 -4.72
N TRP A 439 -16.05 8.83 -4.86
CA TRP A 439 -15.13 9.17 -5.94
C TRP A 439 -15.67 8.69 -7.31
N ASP A 440 -16.13 7.44 -7.39
CA ASP A 440 -16.75 6.87 -8.60
C ASP A 440 -17.97 7.67 -9.05
N ASP A 441 -18.84 8.04 -8.11
CA ASP A 441 -20.06 8.80 -8.37
C ASP A 441 -19.72 10.21 -8.87
N ALA A 442 -18.74 10.89 -8.27
CA ALA A 442 -18.30 12.21 -8.71
C ALA A 442 -17.73 12.19 -10.13
N LEU A 443 -16.88 11.20 -10.45
CA LEU A 443 -16.31 11.05 -11.79
C LEU A 443 -17.39 10.66 -12.81
N SER A 444 -18.30 9.77 -12.44
CA SER A 444 -19.42 9.33 -13.29
C SER A 444 -20.38 10.47 -13.59
N LYS A 445 -20.66 11.32 -12.60
CA LYS A 445 -21.46 12.54 -12.78
C LYS A 445 -20.77 13.52 -13.73
N ALA A 446 -19.48 13.78 -13.53
CA ALA A 446 -18.70 14.64 -14.44
C ALA A 446 -18.73 14.11 -15.89
N ARG A 447 -18.62 12.78 -16.06
CA ARG A 447 -18.75 12.12 -17.37
C ARG A 447 -20.13 12.32 -17.99
N PHE A 448 -21.20 12.09 -17.22
CA PHE A 448 -22.57 12.22 -17.71
C PHE A 448 -22.95 13.67 -18.06
N GLU A 449 -22.36 14.64 -17.36
CA GLU A 449 -22.56 16.07 -17.58
C GLU A 449 -21.58 16.68 -18.59
N PHE A 450 -20.71 15.87 -19.20
CA PHE A 450 -19.69 16.31 -20.15
C PHE A 450 -18.72 17.37 -19.60
N ARG A 451 -18.48 17.35 -18.29
CA ARG A 451 -17.44 18.14 -17.62
C ARG A 451 -16.10 17.43 -17.78
N TRP A 452 -15.56 17.44 -18.99
CA TRP A 452 -14.37 16.67 -19.36
C TRP A 452 -13.15 16.97 -18.49
N GLU A 453 -12.92 18.26 -18.20
CA GLU A 453 -11.82 18.69 -17.32
C GLU A 453 -11.95 18.07 -15.92
N ASP A 454 -13.14 18.12 -15.33
CA ASP A 454 -13.40 17.52 -14.02
C ASP A 454 -13.22 16.00 -14.07
N GLN A 455 -13.71 15.34 -15.13
CA GLN A 455 -13.52 13.91 -15.32
C GLN A 455 -12.03 13.53 -15.39
N PHE A 456 -11.20 14.29 -16.10
CA PHE A 456 -9.76 14.02 -16.17
C PHE A 456 -9.10 14.25 -14.82
N ASN A 457 -9.42 15.35 -14.15
CA ASN A 457 -8.78 15.74 -12.89
C ASN A 457 -9.13 14.77 -11.75
N LEU A 458 -10.33 14.16 -11.80
CA LEU A 458 -10.77 13.09 -10.90
C LEU A 458 -10.16 11.72 -11.25
N ALA A 459 -9.70 11.46 -12.47
CA ALA A 459 -9.13 10.16 -12.82
C ALA A 459 -7.86 9.86 -12.01
N LEU A 460 -7.59 8.60 -11.68
CA LEU A 460 -6.37 8.17 -10.97
C LEU A 460 -5.08 8.71 -11.64
N ASP A 461 -5.04 8.71 -12.97
CA ASP A 461 -3.98 9.29 -13.80
C ASP A 461 -4.55 10.39 -14.72
N PRO A 462 -4.63 11.64 -14.25
CA PRO A 462 -5.21 12.75 -15.02
C PRO A 462 -4.46 13.04 -16.32
N GLU A 463 -3.14 12.83 -16.32
CA GLU A 463 -2.27 13.09 -17.46
C GLU A 463 -2.62 12.15 -18.63
N THR A 464 -2.73 10.85 -18.35
CA THR A 464 -3.08 9.84 -19.37
C THR A 464 -4.53 9.99 -19.83
N ALA A 465 -5.48 10.25 -18.91
CA ALA A 465 -6.89 10.41 -19.26
C ALA A 465 -7.10 11.55 -20.27
N ARG A 466 -6.45 12.69 -20.05
CA ARG A 466 -6.47 13.83 -20.96
C ARG A 466 -5.77 13.52 -22.29
N ALA A 467 -4.59 12.93 -22.22
CA ALA A 467 -3.80 12.61 -23.42
C ALA A 467 -4.59 11.70 -24.38
N TYR A 468 -5.29 10.68 -23.87
CA TYR A 468 -6.06 9.75 -24.71
C TYR A 468 -7.28 10.40 -25.36
N HIS A 469 -7.95 11.31 -24.67
CA HIS A 469 -9.02 12.11 -25.28
C HIS A 469 -8.46 12.99 -26.42
N ASP A 470 -7.36 13.69 -26.15
CA ASP A 470 -6.81 14.71 -27.04
C ASP A 470 -6.11 14.14 -28.28
N GLN A 471 -5.79 12.84 -28.29
CA GLN A 471 -5.34 12.14 -29.50
C GLN A 471 -6.34 12.27 -30.67
N THR A 472 -7.64 12.42 -30.38
CA THR A 472 -8.68 12.52 -31.41
C THR A 472 -9.48 13.83 -31.38
N LEU A 473 -9.57 14.46 -30.21
CA LEU A 473 -10.31 15.72 -30.01
C LEU A 473 -9.46 16.76 -29.24
N PRO A 474 -8.34 17.24 -29.82
CA PRO A 474 -7.40 18.11 -29.11
C PRO A 474 -7.89 19.55 -28.89
N ALA A 475 -8.87 20.00 -29.68
CA ALA A 475 -9.31 21.39 -29.64
C ALA A 475 -10.01 21.73 -28.31
N GLU A 476 -9.72 22.89 -27.72
CA GLU A 476 -10.33 23.35 -26.46
C GLU A 476 -11.87 23.25 -26.42
N PRO A 477 -12.62 23.61 -27.48
CA PRO A 477 -14.09 23.42 -27.48
C PRO A 477 -14.56 21.97 -27.33
N ALA A 478 -13.69 20.97 -27.55
CA ALA A 478 -14.03 19.58 -27.30
C ALA A 478 -14.19 19.26 -25.81
N LYS A 479 -13.58 20.05 -24.91
CA LYS A 479 -13.67 19.87 -23.46
C LYS A 479 -15.03 20.26 -22.86
N THR A 480 -15.91 20.83 -23.68
CA THR A 480 -17.31 21.11 -23.34
C THR A 480 -18.27 20.42 -24.31
N ALA A 481 -17.77 19.52 -25.18
CA ALA A 481 -18.59 18.83 -26.15
C ALA A 481 -19.42 17.72 -25.51
N HIS A 482 -20.70 17.64 -25.88
CA HIS A 482 -21.63 16.60 -25.41
C HIS A 482 -21.47 15.27 -26.17
N PHE A 483 -20.22 14.87 -26.44
CA PHE A 483 -19.84 13.62 -27.08
C PHE A 483 -18.32 13.41 -27.01
N CYS A 484 -17.87 12.18 -27.29
CA CYS A 484 -16.47 11.87 -27.61
C CYS A 484 -16.34 11.29 -29.03
N SER A 485 -15.11 11.04 -29.47
CA SER A 485 -14.83 10.50 -30.81
C SER A 485 -15.43 9.11 -31.06
N MET A 486 -15.70 8.31 -30.01
CA MET A 486 -16.28 6.98 -30.15
C MET A 486 -17.70 7.00 -30.73
N CYS A 487 -18.57 7.91 -30.29
CA CYS A 487 -19.97 7.97 -30.74
C CYS A 487 -20.25 9.17 -31.65
N GLY A 488 -19.40 10.20 -31.60
CA GLY A 488 -19.63 11.46 -32.28
C GLY A 488 -20.89 12.21 -31.80
N PRO A 489 -21.18 13.37 -32.39
CA PRO A 489 -22.21 14.30 -31.90
C PRO A 489 -23.66 13.80 -32.04
N LYS A 490 -23.89 12.78 -32.89
CA LYS A 490 -25.24 12.30 -33.25
C LYS A 490 -25.71 11.11 -32.42
N PHE A 491 -24.79 10.27 -31.95
CA PHE A 491 -25.12 8.98 -31.33
C PHE A 491 -24.57 8.83 -29.92
N CYS A 492 -24.13 9.93 -29.29
CA CYS A 492 -23.75 9.88 -27.88
C CYS A 492 -24.97 9.54 -27.02
N SER A 493 -24.95 8.36 -26.38
CA SER A 493 -26.04 7.84 -25.55
C SER A 493 -26.36 8.74 -24.36
N MET A 494 -25.34 9.33 -23.73
CA MET A 494 -25.52 10.24 -22.59
C MET A 494 -26.23 11.53 -23.02
N LYS A 495 -25.87 12.10 -24.18
CA LYS A 495 -26.54 13.27 -24.73
C LYS A 495 -28.01 12.97 -25.06
N ILE A 496 -28.27 11.86 -25.73
CA ILE A 496 -29.65 11.40 -26.02
C ILE A 496 -30.44 11.25 -24.72
N THR A 497 -29.83 10.70 -23.67
CA THR A 497 -30.46 10.55 -22.36
C THR A 497 -30.77 11.91 -21.71
N GLN A 498 -29.87 12.89 -21.80
CA GLN A 498 -30.15 14.26 -21.33
C GLN A 498 -31.33 14.89 -22.08
N GLU A 499 -31.38 14.74 -23.41
CA GLU A 499 -32.50 15.23 -24.24
C GLU A 499 -33.82 14.55 -23.86
N LEU A 500 -33.81 13.23 -23.60
CA LEU A 500 -34.98 12.49 -23.12
C LEU A 500 -35.43 12.94 -21.73
N LYS A 501 -34.51 13.21 -20.80
CA LYS A 501 -34.83 13.77 -19.47
C LYS A 501 -35.51 15.13 -19.60
N ALA A 502 -34.94 16.02 -20.42
CA ALA A 502 -35.51 17.35 -20.67
C ALA A 502 -36.91 17.26 -21.32
N TYR A 503 -37.10 16.32 -22.25
CA TYR A 503 -38.41 16.06 -22.86
C TYR A 503 -39.44 15.55 -21.84
N ALA A 504 -39.05 14.60 -20.99
CA ALA A 504 -39.93 14.05 -19.96
C ALA A 504 -40.34 15.10 -18.91
N GLU A 505 -39.40 15.96 -18.50
CA GLU A 505 -39.67 17.10 -17.61
C GLU A 505 -40.67 18.08 -18.23
N LYS A 506 -40.50 18.40 -19.52
CA LYS A 506 -41.44 19.24 -20.25
C LYS A 506 -42.84 18.60 -20.33
N GLY A 507 -42.92 17.31 -20.65
CA GLY A 507 -44.20 16.59 -20.69
C GLY A 507 -44.89 16.51 -19.33
N MET A 508 -44.14 16.34 -18.23
CA MET A 508 -44.69 16.41 -16.87
C MET A 508 -45.15 17.81 -16.49
N LYS A 509 -44.45 18.85 -16.95
CA LYS A 509 -44.86 20.24 -16.76
C LYS A 509 -46.17 20.53 -17.51
N GLU A 510 -46.27 20.12 -18.77
CA GLU A 510 -47.51 20.23 -19.56
C GLU A 510 -48.67 19.48 -18.90
N LYS A 511 -48.44 18.28 -18.35
CA LYS A 511 -49.47 17.53 -17.60
C LYS A 511 -49.82 18.15 -16.25
N SER A 512 -48.87 18.80 -15.60
CA SER A 512 -49.12 19.54 -14.35
C SER A 512 -49.94 20.81 -14.63
N GLU A 513 -49.64 21.52 -15.72
CA GLU A 513 -50.41 22.66 -16.21
C GLU A 513 -51.84 22.22 -16.60
N GLU A 514 -51.99 21.13 -17.36
CA GLU A 514 -53.30 20.54 -17.71
C GLU A 514 -54.10 20.12 -16.46
N PHE A 515 -53.44 19.53 -15.46
CA PHE A 515 -54.07 19.15 -14.20
C PHE A 515 -54.57 20.37 -13.41
N VAL A 516 -53.79 21.46 -13.38
CA VAL A 516 -54.19 22.72 -12.72
C VAL A 516 -55.30 23.42 -13.50
N GLU A 517 -55.23 23.47 -14.83
CA GLU A 517 -56.29 24.02 -15.70
C GLU A 517 -57.60 23.23 -15.58
N ALA A 518 -57.51 21.90 -15.41
CA ALA A 518 -58.65 21.05 -15.09
C ALA A 518 -59.18 21.21 -13.64
N GLY A 519 -58.65 22.18 -12.88
CA GLY A 519 -59.06 22.52 -11.53
C GLY A 519 -58.54 21.58 -10.45
N GLY A 520 -57.40 20.91 -10.69
CA GLY A 520 -56.76 20.00 -9.74
C GLY A 520 -57.52 18.68 -9.51
N ARG A 521 -58.32 18.26 -10.50
CA ARG A 521 -59.20 17.09 -10.38
C ARG A 521 -58.51 15.84 -10.94
N VAL A 522 -58.42 14.79 -10.12
CA VAL A 522 -57.83 13.50 -10.51
C VAL A 522 -58.75 12.71 -11.46
N TYR A 523 -60.05 12.95 -11.39
CA TYR A 523 -61.06 12.33 -12.27
C TYR A 523 -61.74 13.40 -13.12
N LEU A 524 -61.53 13.33 -14.44
CA LEU A 524 -62.20 14.19 -15.41
C LEU A 524 -63.61 13.64 -15.70
N PRO A 525 -64.63 14.49 -15.91
CA PRO A 525 -65.95 14.03 -16.34
C PRO A 525 -65.82 13.31 -17.68
N LEU A 526 -66.34 12.10 -17.78
CA LEU A 526 -66.45 11.39 -19.06
C LEU A 526 -67.38 12.18 -19.98
N ALA A 527 -66.89 12.53 -21.17
CA ALA A 527 -67.62 13.27 -22.19
C ALA A 527 -68.76 12.45 -22.81
#